data_AF-A0A841V7R5-F1
#
_entry.id   AF-A0A841V7R5-F1
#
_cell.length_a   1.000
_cell.length_b   1.000
_cell.length_c   1.000
_cell.angle_alpha   90.00
_cell.angle_beta   90.00
_cell.angle_gamma   90.00
#
_symmetry.space_group_name_H-M   'P 1'
#
loop_
_entity.id
_entity.type
_entity.pdbx_description
1 polymer ?
#
loop_
_entity_poly.entity_id
_entity_poly.type
_entity_poly.pdbx_seq_one_letter_code
_entity_poly.pdbx_strand_id
1 'polypeptide(L)'
;MTRWFNIAGPCSDDIHYMLSPTVRLPDLEEVIQQRSYFVLHAPRQTGKTTAMLSLAKQLTDTVNYAAVMVSVEVGSAFNHDPTAAELAILGAWYNTIEDSLPTELQPPAKQWQQEEPGSRIKAFL
;
A
#
# COMPACT_ATOMS: atom_id res chain seq x y z
N MET A 1 9.65 -30.35 -2.39
CA MET A 1 10.88 -29.85 -3.06
C MET A 1 11.67 -29.02 -2.07
N THR A 2 12.99 -28.98 -2.19
CA THR A 2 13.83 -28.07 -1.39
C THR A 2 13.73 -26.66 -1.96
N ARG A 3 13.58 -25.64 -1.10
CA ARG A 3 13.57 -24.23 -1.51
C ARG A 3 14.91 -23.81 -2.14
N TRP A 4 14.94 -22.71 -2.89
CA TRP A 4 16.18 -22.14 -3.47
C TRP A 4 16.23 -20.61 -3.39
N PHE A 5 17.40 -20.01 -3.55
CA PHE A 5 17.55 -18.54 -3.61
C PHE A 5 17.21 -18.04 -5.01
N ASN A 6 16.22 -17.15 -5.13
CA ASN A 6 15.95 -16.47 -6.39
C ASN A 6 16.82 -15.22 -6.52
N ILE A 7 17.48 -15.08 -7.67
CA ILE A 7 18.31 -13.92 -8.04
C ILE A 7 17.72 -13.12 -9.21
N ALA A 8 16.58 -13.54 -9.77
CA ALA A 8 15.94 -12.90 -10.92
C ALA A 8 14.41 -12.83 -10.75
N GLY A 9 13.85 -11.62 -10.77
CA GLY A 9 12.41 -11.41 -10.68
C GLY A 9 11.82 -11.52 -9.26
N PRO A 10 10.49 -11.61 -9.13
CA PRO A 10 9.80 -11.66 -7.84
C PRO A 10 10.12 -12.93 -7.03
N CYS A 11 10.11 -12.83 -5.70
CA CYS A 11 10.26 -13.99 -4.83
C CYS A 11 8.90 -14.53 -4.37
N SER A 12 8.77 -15.86 -4.27
CA SER A 12 7.58 -16.56 -3.76
C SER A 12 7.95 -17.33 -2.51
N ASP A 13 7.14 -17.23 -1.45
CA ASP A 13 7.46 -17.70 -0.11
C ASP A 13 7.34 -19.22 0.07
N ASP A 14 6.56 -19.87 -0.78
CA ASP A 14 6.36 -21.32 -0.86
C ASP A 14 7.60 -22.04 -1.43
N ILE A 15 8.26 -21.44 -2.41
CA ILE A 15 9.36 -22.05 -3.17
C ILE A 15 10.75 -21.42 -2.96
N HIS A 16 10.85 -20.16 -2.52
CA HIS A 16 12.14 -19.48 -2.35
C HIS A 16 12.59 -19.35 -0.90
N TYR A 17 13.90 -19.36 -0.68
CA TYR A 17 14.50 -18.92 0.58
C TYR A 17 14.32 -17.41 0.73
N MET A 18 13.54 -16.99 1.72
CA MET A 18 13.24 -15.59 2.00
C MET A 18 13.35 -15.30 3.48
N LEU A 19 13.85 -14.10 3.81
CA LEU A 19 13.65 -13.48 5.11
C LEU A 19 12.41 -12.59 5.02
N SER A 20 11.59 -12.56 6.07
CA SER A 20 10.46 -11.64 6.11
C SER A 20 10.95 -10.21 5.93
N PRO A 21 10.44 -9.46 4.93
CA PRO A 21 10.83 -8.07 4.70
C PRO A 21 10.56 -7.16 5.91
N THR A 22 9.59 -7.52 6.76
CA THR A 22 9.20 -6.74 7.93
C THR A 22 10.17 -6.87 9.11
N VAL A 23 11.10 -7.83 9.10
CA VAL A 23 12.18 -7.91 10.11
C VAL A 23 13.08 -6.65 10.10
N ARG A 24 13.09 -5.93 8.97
CA ARG A 24 13.84 -4.67 8.81
C ARG A 24 13.06 -3.43 9.26
N LEU A 25 11.84 -3.62 9.77
CA LEU A 25 10.95 -2.55 10.24
C LEU A 25 10.76 -2.67 11.77
N PRO A 26 11.80 -2.40 12.58
CA PRO A 26 11.66 -2.48 14.04
C PRO A 26 10.61 -1.48 14.55
N ASP A 27 9.94 -1.87 15.62
CA ASP A 27 9.05 -1.02 16.43
C ASP A 27 7.80 -0.46 15.73
N LEU A 28 7.44 -0.95 14.54
CA LEU A 28 6.23 -0.47 13.85
C LEU A 28 4.92 -0.92 14.50
N GLU A 29 4.91 -2.05 15.21
CA GLU A 29 3.69 -2.53 15.85
C GLU A 29 3.19 -1.54 16.90
N GLU A 30 4.09 -1.02 17.76
CA GLU A 30 3.74 -0.03 18.76
C GLU A 30 3.27 1.29 18.12
N VAL A 31 3.95 1.75 17.07
CA VAL A 31 3.57 2.94 16.30
C VAL A 31 2.15 2.81 15.74
N ILE A 32 1.82 1.63 15.17
CA ILE A 32 0.49 1.34 14.62
C ILE A 32 -0.56 1.30 15.73
N GLN A 33 -0.28 0.62 16.84
CA GLN A 33 -1.19 0.55 18.00
C GLN A 33 -1.47 1.94 18.59
N GLN A 34 -0.48 2.82 18.61
CA GLN A 34 -0.59 4.22 19.02
C GLN A 34 -1.25 5.13 17.98
N ARG A 35 -1.62 4.60 16.80
CA ARG A 35 -2.18 5.36 15.66
C ARG A 35 -1.28 6.52 15.22
N SER A 36 0.03 6.31 15.31
CA SER A 36 1.03 7.32 14.96
C SER A 36 1.45 7.22 13.50
N TYR A 37 1.84 8.36 12.92
CA TYR A 37 2.44 8.41 11.59
C TYR A 37 3.95 8.16 11.68
N PHE A 38 4.51 7.45 10.69
CA PHE A 38 5.95 7.24 10.58
C PHE A 38 6.45 7.45 9.15
N VAL A 39 7.75 7.69 9.03
CA VAL A 39 8.45 7.86 7.76
C VAL A 39 9.52 6.79 7.62
N LEU A 40 9.47 6.02 6.54
CA LEU A 40 10.50 5.04 6.21
C LEU A 40 11.61 5.67 5.37
N HIS A 41 12.68 6.13 6.01
CA HIS A 41 13.86 6.68 5.34
C HIS A 41 14.89 5.57 5.02
N ALA A 42 15.13 5.31 3.74
CA ALA A 42 16.21 4.42 3.30
C ALA A 42 16.69 4.78 1.87
N PRO A 43 17.94 4.42 1.48
CA PRO A 43 18.46 4.63 0.13
C PRO A 43 17.55 4.08 -0.98
N ARG A 44 17.75 4.52 -2.22
CA ARG A 44 16.99 4.00 -3.37
C ARG A 44 17.24 2.49 -3.53
N GLN A 45 16.19 1.77 -3.96
CA GLN A 45 16.24 0.33 -4.26
C GLN A 45 16.61 -0.60 -3.09
N THR A 46 16.42 -0.17 -1.83
CA THR A 46 16.67 -1.01 -0.64
C THR A 46 15.48 -1.90 -0.23
N GLY A 47 14.43 -1.97 -1.06
CA GLY A 47 13.25 -2.79 -0.78
C GLY A 47 12.19 -2.15 0.12
N LYS A 48 12.17 -0.81 0.26
CA LYS A 48 11.13 -0.09 1.04
C LYS A 48 9.70 -0.47 0.62
N THR A 49 9.41 -0.42 -0.68
CA THR A 49 8.10 -0.79 -1.23
C THR A 49 7.75 -2.23 -0.89
N THR A 50 8.68 -3.17 -1.07
CA THR A 50 8.49 -4.57 -0.71
C THR A 50 8.20 -4.74 0.77
N ALA A 51 8.91 -4.02 1.65
CA ALA A 51 8.68 -4.08 3.09
C ALA A 51 7.29 -3.54 3.48
N MET A 52 6.85 -2.43 2.88
CA MET A 52 5.51 -1.87 3.13
C MET A 52 4.39 -2.77 2.60
N LEU A 53 4.56 -3.39 1.43
CA LEU A 53 3.60 -4.36 0.89
C LEU A 53 3.48 -5.59 1.80
N SER A 54 4.61 -6.12 2.27
CA SER A 54 4.61 -7.24 3.23
C SER A 54 3.97 -6.85 4.57
N LEU A 55 4.19 -5.63 5.06
CA LEU A 55 3.55 -5.13 6.28
C LEU A 55 2.04 -5.02 6.10
N ALA A 56 1.57 -4.43 5.00
CA ALA A 56 0.14 -4.32 4.70
C ALA A 56 -0.53 -5.70 4.66
N LYS A 57 0.10 -6.68 3.99
CA LYS A 57 -0.38 -8.06 3.98
C LYS A 57 -0.45 -8.66 5.39
N GLN A 58 0.61 -8.55 6.18
CA GLN A 58 0.66 -9.08 7.55
C GLN A 58 -0.44 -8.48 8.43
N LEU A 59 -0.65 -7.16 8.36
CA LEU A 59 -1.70 -6.47 9.11
C LEU A 59 -3.08 -6.97 8.70
N THR A 60 -3.36 -7.08 7.40
CA THR A 60 -4.63 -7.60 6.89
C THR A 60 -4.88 -9.05 7.30
N ASP A 61 -3.85 -9.89 7.30
CA ASP A 61 -3.94 -11.30 7.72
C ASP A 61 -4.25 -11.44 9.25
N THR A 62 -4.02 -10.40 10.06
CA THR A 62 -4.35 -10.41 11.51
C THR A 62 -5.82 -10.12 11.84
N VAL A 63 -6.69 -9.88 10.84
CA VAL A 63 -8.13 -9.58 10.96
C VAL A 63 -8.46 -8.24 11.65
N ASN A 64 -7.52 -7.65 12.38
CA ASN A 64 -7.72 -6.37 13.10
C ASN A 64 -7.61 -5.14 12.20
N TYR A 65 -7.02 -5.28 11.01
CA TYR A 65 -6.72 -4.18 10.12
C TYR A 65 -7.13 -4.50 8.69
N ALA A 66 -7.59 -3.50 7.95
CA ALA A 66 -7.58 -3.51 6.49
C ALA A 66 -6.43 -2.59 6.06
N ALA A 67 -5.33 -3.16 5.57
CA ALA A 67 -4.14 -2.40 5.25
C ALA A 67 -3.78 -2.56 3.76
N VAL A 68 -3.57 -1.43 3.10
CA VAL A 68 -3.19 -1.36 1.68
C VAL A 68 -2.08 -0.33 1.51
N MET A 69 -1.08 -0.64 0.68
CA MET A 69 -0.13 0.36 0.23
C MET A 69 -0.69 1.04 -1.01
N VAL A 70 -0.88 2.36 -0.95
CA VAL A 70 -1.32 3.16 -2.10
C VAL A 70 -0.24 4.19 -2.48
N SER A 71 -0.27 4.64 -3.74
CA SER A 71 0.66 5.65 -4.26
C SER A 71 -0.09 6.90 -4.70
N VAL A 72 0.52 8.06 -4.46
CA VAL A 72 0.07 9.36 -5.01
C VAL A 72 0.89 9.78 -6.24
N GLU A 73 1.89 8.98 -6.63
CA GLU A 73 2.85 9.32 -7.69
C GLU A 73 2.18 9.47 -9.06
N VAL A 74 1.10 8.73 -9.32
CA VAL A 74 0.31 8.83 -10.56
C VAL A 74 -0.26 10.23 -10.79
N GLY A 75 -0.49 11.00 -9.72
CA GLY A 75 -0.94 12.39 -9.80
C GLY A 75 0.15 13.36 -10.26
N SER A 76 1.43 12.98 -10.20
CA SER A 76 2.55 13.86 -10.55
C SER A 76 2.55 14.31 -12.01
N ALA A 77 1.97 13.52 -12.91
CA ALA A 77 1.78 13.87 -14.31
C ALA A 77 0.82 15.06 -14.52
N PHE A 78 -0.01 15.36 -13.51
CA PHE A 78 -1.03 16.41 -13.53
C PHE A 78 -0.70 17.52 -12.52
N ASN A 79 0.58 17.85 -12.34
CA ASN A 79 1.04 18.85 -11.37
C ASN A 79 0.46 20.26 -11.54
N HIS A 80 -0.15 20.58 -12.68
CA HIS A 80 -0.85 21.85 -12.94
C HIS A 80 -2.39 21.70 -12.96
N ASP A 81 -2.89 20.47 -12.79
CA ASP A 81 -4.32 20.16 -12.76
C ASP A 81 -4.63 19.27 -11.54
N PRO A 82 -4.85 19.88 -10.35
CA PRO A 82 -5.19 19.15 -9.14
C PRO A 82 -6.42 18.26 -9.31
N THR A 83 -7.37 18.67 -10.16
CA THR A 83 -8.60 17.91 -10.43
C THR A 83 -8.27 16.59 -11.11
N ALA A 84 -7.46 16.64 -12.18
CA ALA A 84 -7.01 15.44 -12.88
C ALA A 84 -6.09 14.58 -11.99
N ALA A 85 -5.25 15.21 -11.17
CA ALA A 85 -4.40 14.50 -10.20
C ALA A 85 -5.23 13.68 -9.20
N GLU A 86 -6.27 14.27 -8.60
CA GLU A 86 -7.17 13.57 -7.67
C GLU A 86 -7.84 12.37 -8.31
N LEU A 87 -8.39 12.54 -9.53
CA LEU A 87 -9.05 11.46 -10.26
C LEU A 87 -8.07 10.30 -10.54
N ALA A 88 -6.84 10.62 -10.95
CA ALA A 88 -5.81 9.63 -11.23
C ALA A 88 -5.37 8.87 -9.97
N ILE A 89 -5.15 9.59 -8.87
CA ILE A 89 -4.78 9.03 -7.56
C ILE A 89 -5.88 8.10 -7.06
N LEU A 90 -7.13 8.58 -6.98
CA LEU A 90 -8.25 7.80 -6.47
C LEU A 90 -8.58 6.60 -7.37
N GLY A 91 -8.48 6.76 -8.69
CA GLY A 91 -8.59 5.64 -9.62
C GLY A 91 -7.56 4.54 -9.35
N ALA A 92 -6.29 4.92 -9.16
CA ALA A 92 -5.23 3.97 -8.82
C ALA A 92 -5.44 3.32 -7.45
N TRP A 93 -5.93 4.07 -6.46
CA TRP A 93 -6.22 3.54 -5.13
C TRP A 93 -7.31 2.49 -5.16
N TYR A 94 -8.42 2.74 -5.87
CA TYR A 94 -9.49 1.74 -6.04
C TYR A 94 -8.99 0.46 -6.67
N ASN A 95 -8.26 0.54 -7.78
CA ASN A 95 -7.72 -0.65 -8.44
C ASN A 95 -6.78 -1.42 -7.50
N THR A 96 -5.89 -0.71 -6.79
CA THR A 96 -4.96 -1.34 -5.85
C THR A 96 -5.69 -2.03 -4.70
N ILE A 97 -6.76 -1.41 -4.19
CA ILE A 97 -7.58 -1.98 -3.12
C ILE A 97 -8.34 -3.21 -3.61
N GLU A 98 -8.96 -3.14 -4.80
CA GLU A 98 -9.66 -4.27 -5.42
C GLU A 98 -8.73 -5.48 -5.63
N ASP A 99 -7.48 -5.23 -6.01
CA ASP A 99 -6.47 -6.28 -6.21
C ASP A 99 -5.89 -6.83 -4.90
N SER A 100 -5.85 -6.03 -3.84
CA SER A 100 -5.09 -6.34 -2.61
C SER A 100 -5.94 -6.77 -1.42
N LEU A 101 -7.22 -6.39 -1.38
CA LEU A 101 -8.11 -6.63 -0.25
C LEU A 101 -9.32 -7.51 -0.62
N PRO A 102 -9.77 -8.41 0.27
CA PRO A 102 -11.05 -9.10 0.15
C PRO A 102 -12.21 -8.11 -0.01
N THR A 103 -13.25 -8.52 -0.74
CA THR A 103 -14.43 -7.68 -1.05
C THR A 103 -15.06 -7.06 0.19
N GLU A 104 -15.02 -7.76 1.33
CA GLU A 104 -15.58 -7.31 2.61
C GLU A 104 -14.82 -6.12 3.22
N LEU A 105 -13.56 -5.92 2.82
CA LEU A 105 -12.68 -4.85 3.30
C LEU A 105 -12.51 -3.71 2.27
N GLN A 106 -13.19 -3.79 1.13
CA GLN A 106 -13.11 -2.77 0.09
C GLN A 106 -14.01 -1.57 0.44
N PRO A 107 -13.60 -0.33 0.09
CA PRO A 107 -14.42 0.86 0.30
C PRO A 107 -15.70 0.78 -0.52
N PRO A 108 -16.76 1.51 -0.12
CA PRO A 108 -17.98 1.59 -0.90
C PRO A 108 -17.70 2.10 -2.32
N ALA A 109 -18.63 1.81 -3.24
CA ALA A 109 -18.58 2.26 -4.63
C ALA A 109 -18.26 3.76 -4.73
N LYS A 110 -17.64 4.18 -5.85
CA LYS A 110 -16.96 5.47 -6.09
C LYS A 110 -17.81 6.75 -5.86
N GLN A 111 -18.25 6.98 -4.62
CA GLN A 111 -19.09 8.12 -4.21
C GLN A 111 -18.32 9.44 -4.28
N TRP A 112 -17.00 9.40 -4.04
CA TRP A 112 -16.08 10.54 -4.16
C TRP A 112 -16.07 11.20 -5.55
N GLN A 113 -16.59 10.55 -6.60
CA GLN A 113 -16.71 11.16 -7.93
C GLN A 113 -17.73 12.30 -7.95
N GLN A 114 -18.67 12.31 -7.01
CA GLN A 114 -19.70 13.35 -6.88
C GLN A 114 -19.20 14.55 -6.06
N GLU A 115 -18.04 14.43 -5.45
CA GLU A 115 -17.44 15.46 -4.62
C GLU A 115 -16.71 16.51 -5.47
N GLU A 116 -16.67 17.73 -4.92
CA GLU A 116 -16.03 18.87 -5.55
C GLU A 116 -14.53 18.64 -5.78
N PRO A 117 -13.95 19.18 -6.87
CA PRO A 117 -12.50 19.20 -7.03
C PRO A 117 -11.79 19.78 -5.80
N GLY A 118 -10.77 19.08 -5.30
CA GLY A 118 -10.03 19.46 -4.10
C GLY A 118 -10.55 18.83 -2.79
N SER A 119 -11.74 18.22 -2.79
CA SER A 119 -12.27 17.52 -1.60
C SER A 119 -12.33 16.00 -1.75
N ARG A 120 -12.07 15.45 -2.95
CA ARG A 120 -12.31 14.04 -3.27
C ARG A 120 -11.45 13.09 -2.45
N ILE A 121 -10.16 13.41 -2.25
CA ILE A 121 -9.27 12.59 -1.42
C ILE A 121 -9.74 12.59 0.04
N LYS A 122 -10.17 13.74 0.55
CA LYS A 122 -10.71 13.84 1.91
C LYS A 122 -12.00 13.04 2.07
N ALA A 123 -12.89 13.06 1.08
CA ALA A 123 -14.14 12.32 1.13
C ALA A 123 -13.96 10.79 1.00
N PHE A 124 -12.82 10.36 0.46
CA PHE A 124 -12.46 8.94 0.38
C PHE A 124 -11.93 8.37 1.73
N LEU A 125 -11.26 9.19 2.54
CA LEU A 125 -10.65 8.81 3.83
C LEU A 125 -11.67 8.81 4.98
#